data_AF-A0A379S4C3-F1
#
_entry.id   AF-A0A379S4C3-F1
#
_cell.length_a   1.000
_cell.length_b   1.000
_cell.length_c   1.000
_cell.angle_alpha   90.00
_cell.angle_beta   90.00
_cell.angle_gamma   90.00
#
_symmetry.space_group_name_H-M   'P 1'
#
loop_
_entity.id
_entity.type
_entity.pdbx_description
1 polymer ?
#
loop_
_entity_poly.entity_id
_entity_poly.type
_entity_poly.pdbx_seq_one_letter_code
_entity_poly.pdbx_strand_id
1 'polypeptide(L)' 'MTAPSQVLKIHRPDDWHVHLRDGDMLKTVVPYTSEIYGRAIVMPNLASPSRLLMRRSPTASVFSMRCPPGMISRR' A
#
# COMPACT_ATOMS: atom_id res chain seq x y z
N MET A 1 -28.66 25.80 -13.26
CA MET A 1 -27.29 26.35 -13.30
C MET A 1 -26.44 25.50 -12.35
N THR A 2 -25.61 24.62 -12.90
CA THR A 2 -24.77 23.71 -12.09
C THR A 2 -23.48 24.43 -11.76
N ALA A 3 -23.16 24.58 -10.48
CA ALA A 3 -21.90 25.18 -10.05
C ALA A 3 -20.71 24.34 -10.57
N PRO A 4 -19.60 24.96 -10.98
CA PRO A 4 -18.44 24.23 -11.43
C PRO A 4 -17.87 23.37 -10.29
N SER A 5 -17.47 22.14 -10.62
CA SER A 5 -16.83 21.24 -9.66
C SER A 5 -15.53 21.87 -9.16
N GLN A 6 -15.40 21.97 -7.83
CA GLN A 6 -14.24 22.54 -7.19
C GLN A 6 -13.12 21.49 -7.07
N VAL A 7 -11.94 21.79 -7.63
CA VAL A 7 -10.80 20.87 -7.66
C VAL A 7 -9.87 21.14 -6.49
N LEU A 8 -9.60 20.12 -5.66
CA LEU A 8 -8.63 20.17 -4.57
C LEU A 8 -7.33 19.49 -4.97
N LYS A 9 -6.20 20.23 -5.00
CA LYS A 9 -4.87 19.66 -5.23
C LYS A 9 -4.17 19.44 -3.89
N ILE A 10 -3.86 18.19 -3.57
CA ILE A 10 -3.10 17.81 -2.39
C ILE A 10 -1.79 17.11 -2.80
N HIS A 11 -0.78 17.17 -1.93
CA HIS A 11 0.41 16.35 -2.11
C HIS A 11 0.04 14.87 -2.06
N ARG A 12 0.83 14.03 -2.74
CA ARG A 12 0.58 12.59 -2.79
C ARG A 12 0.50 12.05 -1.36
N PRO A 13 -0.63 11.45 -0.96
CA PRO A 13 -0.83 11.03 0.42
C PRO A 13 0.03 9.81 0.74
N ASP A 14 0.30 9.62 2.02
CA ASP A 14 0.91 8.42 2.57
C ASP A 14 -0.12 7.70 3.46
N ASP A 15 -0.11 6.37 3.44
CA ASP A 15 -0.97 5.53 4.28
C ASP A 15 -0.21 5.15 5.56
N TRP A 16 -0.72 5.54 6.72
CA TRP A 16 -0.04 5.29 7.99
C TRP A 16 -0.49 4.00 8.67
N HIS A 17 -1.46 3.30 8.10
CA HIS A 17 -1.98 2.06 8.67
C HIS A 17 -2.63 1.19 7.59
N VAL A 18 -1.84 0.29 7.01
CA VAL A 18 -2.36 -0.72 6.07
C VAL A 18 -2.12 -2.15 6.56
N HIS A 19 -3.09 -3.01 6.31
CA HIS A 19 -2.96 -4.46 6.49
C HIS A 19 -2.85 -5.13 5.13
N LEU A 20 -1.61 -5.24 4.64
CA LEU A 20 -1.30 -6.06 3.49
C LEU A 20 -1.16 -7.50 3.98
N ARG A 21 -2.21 -8.30 3.76
CA ARG A 21 -2.22 -9.74 4.07
C ARG A 21 -1.18 -10.49 3.22
N ASP A 22 -1.02 -11.79 3.42
CA ASP A 22 -0.02 -12.60 2.71
C ASP A 22 -0.52 -13.16 1.36
N GLY A 23 0.43 -13.64 0.56
CA GLY A 23 0.17 -14.48 -0.62
C GLY A 23 -0.55 -13.73 -1.76
N ASP A 24 -1.58 -14.34 -2.31
CA ASP A 24 -2.29 -13.78 -3.47
C ASP A 24 -3.15 -12.55 -3.10
N MET A 25 -3.51 -12.43 -1.82
CA MET A 25 -4.20 -11.24 -1.32
C MET A 25 -3.27 -10.01 -1.33
N LEU A 26 -1.98 -10.20 -1.02
CA LEU A 26 -0.97 -9.15 -1.16
C LEU A 26 -0.93 -8.63 -2.60
N LYS A 27 -0.84 -9.55 -3.57
CA LYS A 27 -0.71 -9.20 -5.00
C LYS A 27 -1.92 -8.45 -5.53
N THR A 28 -3.10 -8.74 -4.97
CA THR A 28 -4.36 -8.10 -5.36
C THR A 28 -4.51 -6.71 -4.75
N VAL A 29 -4.12 -6.52 -3.49
CA VAL A 29 -4.35 -5.27 -2.74
C VAL A 29 -3.28 -4.21 -3.00
N VAL A 30 -2.03 -4.63 -3.21
CA VAL A 30 -0.89 -3.71 -3.45
C VAL A 30 -1.12 -2.75 -4.62
N PRO A 31 -1.64 -3.17 -5.79
CA PRO A 31 -1.90 -2.27 -6.91
C PRO A 31 -2.81 -1.09 -6.53
N TYR A 32 -3.95 -1.36 -5.89
CA TYR A 32 -4.91 -0.33 -5.48
C TYR A 32 -4.30 0.71 -4.54
N THR A 33 -3.50 0.27 -3.56
CA THR A 33 -2.86 1.20 -2.63
C THR A 33 -1.68 1.93 -3.30
N SER A 34 -0.95 1.27 -4.21
CA SER A 34 0.18 1.87 -4.92
C SER A 34 -0.19 2.93 -5.96
N GLU A 35 -1.41 2.88 -6.50
CA GLU A 35 -1.90 3.88 -7.45
C GLU A 35 -2.04 5.25 -6.79
N ILE A 36 -2.58 5.27 -5.58
CA ILE A 36 -2.95 6.50 -4.86
C ILE A 36 -1.82 6.97 -3.92
N TYR A 37 -1.22 6.04 -3.17
CA TYR A 37 -0.30 6.38 -2.08
C TYR A 37 1.18 6.31 -2.49
N GLY A 38 2.01 7.17 -1.93
CA GLY A 38 3.47 7.15 -2.16
C GLY A 38 4.19 6.15 -1.26
N ARG A 39 3.80 6.13 0.02
CA ARG A 39 4.34 5.24 1.04
C ARG A 39 3.19 4.68 1.88
N ALA A 40 3.41 3.51 2.46
CA ALA A 40 2.47 2.90 3.39
C ALA A 40 3.18 2.27 4.59
N ILE A 41 2.61 2.41 5.78
CA ILE A 41 3.07 1.71 6.98
C ILE A 41 2.29 0.40 7.09
N VAL A 42 2.97 -0.72 6.85
CA VAL A 42 2.37 -2.05 6.86
C VAL A 42 2.45 -2.63 8.27
N MET A 43 1.29 -2.96 8.82
CA MET A 43 1.17 -3.56 10.15
C MET A 43 1.44 -5.07 10.11
N PRO A 44 2.22 -5.63 11.06
CA PRO A 44 2.73 -7.01 11.01
C PRO A 44 1.70 -8.10 11.42
N ASN A 45 0.41 -7.88 11.21
CA ASN A 45 -0.66 -8.75 11.73
C ASN A 45 -0.98 -9.95 10.81
N LEU A 46 0.02 -10.79 10.55
CA LEU A 46 -0.11 -12.03 9.77
C LEU A 46 -0.34 -13.23 10.70
N ALA A 47 -1.20 -14.16 10.29
CA ALA A 47 -1.59 -15.34 11.06
C ALA A 47 -0.43 -16.33 11.31
N SER A 48 0.64 -16.21 10.52
CA SER A 48 1.90 -16.89 10.73
C SER A 48 3.00 -15.89 10.41
N PRO A 49 4.01 -15.68 11.28
CA PRO A 49 5.09 -14.78 10.98
C PRO A 49 5.84 -15.33 9.76
N SER A 50 5.80 -14.61 8.63
CA SER A 50 6.47 -15.01 7.40
C SER A 50 7.98 -15.08 7.64
N ARG A 51 8.47 -16.30 7.86
CA ARG A 51 9.88 -16.64 8.10
C ARG A 51 10.65 -16.66 6.79
N LEU A 52 10.73 -15.51 6.12
CA LEU A 52 11.70 -15.39 5.03
C LEU A 52 12.40 -14.04 5.10
N LEU A 53 13.66 -14.15 5.57
CA LEU A 53 14.71 -13.14 5.65
C LEU A 53 14.63 -12.18 6.84
N MET A 54 15.37 -12.59 7.89
CA MET A 54 16.23 -11.74 8.72
C MET A 54 15.56 -10.56 9.46
N ARG A 55 15.34 -10.74 10.78
CA ARG A 55 15.21 -9.66 11.79
C ARG A 55 14.33 -8.46 11.38
N ARG A 56 13.02 -8.66 11.27
CA ARG A 56 12.09 -7.53 11.39
C ARG A 56 11.47 -7.53 12.78
N SER A 57 11.70 -6.42 13.47
CA SER A 57 11.10 -6.07 14.75
C SER A 57 9.57 -6.24 14.69
N PRO A 58 8.88 -6.49 15.82
CA PRO A 58 7.42 -6.60 15.88
C PRO A 58 6.68 -5.28 15.56
N THR A 59 7.37 -4.30 14.98
CA THR A 59 6.91 -2.95 14.72
C THR A 59 6.57 -2.74 13.25
N ALA A 60 5.57 -1.89 13.04
CA ALA A 60 5.12 -1.49 11.72
C ALA A 60 6.28 -0.98 10.86
N SER A 61 6.33 -1.41 9.59
CA SER A 61 7.41 -1.05 8.67
C SER A 61 6.91 -0.09 7.61
N VAL A 62 7.68 0.96 7.32
CA VAL A 62 7.40 1.87 6.20
C VAL A 62 7.83 1.18 4.90
N PHE A 63 6.90 1.00 3.98
CA PHE A 63 7.14 0.52 2.64
C PHE A 63 6.94 1.64 1.62
N SER A 64 7.88 1.77 0.68
CA SER A 64 7.65 2.56 -0.52
C SER A 64 6.68 1.79 -1.41
N MET A 65 5.57 2.40 -1.79
CA MET A 65 4.52 1.77 -2.61
C MET A 65 4.89 1.77 -4.09
N ARG A 66 6.16 1.52 -4.41
CA ARG A 66 6.62 1.32 -5.78
C ARG A 66 6.20 -0.08 -6.21
N CYS A 67 5.10 -0.16 -6.95
CA CYS A 67 4.68 -1.42 -7.55
C CYS A 67 5.78 -1.94 -8.49
N PRO A 68 6.25 -3.19 -8.34
CA PRO A 68 7.25 -3.75 -9.24
C PRO A 68 6.68 -3.89 -10.66
N PRO A 69 7.52 -3.77 -11.71
CA PRO A 69 7.08 -3.86 -13.09
C PRO A 69 6.40 -5.22 -13.34
N GLY A 70 5.10 -5.19 -13.68
CA GLY A 70 4.27 -6.37 -13.91
C GLY A 70 3.07 -6.53 -12.97
N MET A 71 2.96 -5.75 -11.87
CA MET A 71 1.83 -5.85 -10.93
C MET A 71 0.68 -4.86 -11.19
N ILE A 72 0.85 -3.88 -12.08
CA ILE A 72 -0.22 -2.93 -12.44
C ILE A 72 -0.84 -3.38 -13.77
N SER A 73 -2.05 -3.93 -13.71
CA SER A 73 -2.91 -4.03 -14.89
C SER A 73 -3.31 -2.61 -15.29
N ARG A 74 -2.66 -2.04 -16.31
CA ARG A 74 -3.12 -0.79 -16.94
C ARG A 74 -4.57 -1.00 -17.41
N ARG A 75 -5.53 -0.47 -16.66
CA ARG A 75 -6.84 -0.13 -17.17
C ARG A 75 -6.88 1.37 -17.44
#